data_AF-A0A8N4KZH7-F1
#
_entry.id   AF-A0A8N4KZH7-F1
#
_cell.length_a   1.000
_cell.length_b   1.000
_cell.length_c   1.000
_cell.angle_alpha   90.00
_cell.angle_beta   90.00
_cell.angle_gamma   90.00
#
_symmetry.space_group_name_H-M   'P 1'
#
loop_
_entity.id
_entity.type
_entity.pdbx_description
1 polymer ?
#
loop_
_entity_poly.entity_id
_entity_poly.type
_entity_poly.pdbx_seq_one_letter_code
_entity_poly.pdbx_strand_id
1 'polypeptide(L)'
;MTGAMRTCPTAALEVLLELTPLHIVIGQVAKHSLLEITAEGCGTGKIISFQRMEMISGNIPIALLPKERITKTINFTKKFKVTLGSKNEWNDSTLELMLRDSTLKWYTDGSKTSEGIGAGIAGPRPNLSIPMGSFLGIIQAISRCI
;
A
#
# COMPACT_ATOMS: atom_id res chain seq x y z
N MET A 1 13.25 -1.77 30.61
CA MET A 1 13.10 -0.46 29.96
C MET A 1 14.41 -0.11 29.28
N THR A 2 14.59 -0.47 28.01
CA THR A 2 15.78 -0.11 27.23
C THR A 2 15.56 1.28 26.64
N GLY A 3 16.10 2.27 27.34
CA GLY A 3 16.05 3.68 26.96
C GLY A 3 16.72 3.91 25.60
N ALA A 4 16.12 4.80 24.82
CA ALA A 4 16.62 5.27 23.54
C ALA A 4 18.13 5.56 23.60
N MET A 5 18.89 4.91 22.71
CA MET A 5 20.28 5.28 22.48
C MET A 5 20.33 6.76 22.07
N ARG A 6 21.22 7.51 22.73
CA ARG A 6 21.46 8.95 22.53
C ARG A 6 21.56 9.25 21.03
N THR A 7 21.07 10.39 20.60
CA THR A 7 21.02 10.87 19.20
C THR A 7 22.37 10.97 18.45
N CYS A 8 23.50 10.63 19.09
CA CYS A 8 24.85 10.75 18.51
C CYS A 8 25.27 9.65 17.52
N PRO A 9 24.99 8.34 17.71
CA PRO A 9 25.38 7.31 16.74
C PRO A 9 24.64 7.47 15.42
N THR A 10 23.36 7.81 15.47
CA THR A 10 22.53 8.01 14.26
C THR A 10 23.02 9.21 13.46
N ALA A 11 23.23 10.37 14.10
CA ALA A 11 23.74 11.55 13.40
C ALA A 11 25.17 11.35 12.85
N ALA A 12 26.04 10.66 13.59
CA ALA A 12 27.39 10.36 13.11
C ALA A 12 27.37 9.40 11.91
N LEU A 13 26.51 8.38 11.93
CA LEU A 13 26.35 7.44 10.81
C LEU A 13 25.74 8.13 9.58
N GLU A 14 24.78 9.03 9.77
CA GLU A 14 24.21 9.84 8.70
C GLU A 14 25.29 10.68 8.00
N VAL A 15 26.17 11.34 8.77
CA VAL A 15 27.29 12.11 8.20
C VAL A 15 28.30 11.20 7.50
N LEU A 16 28.66 10.07 8.10
CA LEU A 16 29.64 9.14 7.53
C LEU A 16 29.17 8.49 6.22
N LEU A 17 27.86 8.32 6.05
CA LEU A 17 27.25 7.70 4.87
C LEU A 17 26.62 8.74 3.93
N GLU A 18 26.84 10.04 4.18
CA GLU A 18 26.24 11.15 3.42
C GLU A 18 24.71 11.05 3.28
N LEU A 19 24.03 10.57 4.33
CA LEU A 19 22.58 10.41 4.37
C LEU A 19 21.89 11.67 4.89
N THR A 20 20.70 11.95 4.36
CA THR A 20 19.80 12.98 4.90
C THR A 20 19.45 12.66 6.35
N PRO A 21 19.56 13.62 7.28
CA PRO A 21 19.22 13.39 8.69
C PRO A 21 17.82 12.83 8.90
N LEU A 22 17.68 11.78 9.71
CA LEU A 22 16.46 11.01 9.90
C LEU A 22 15.27 11.87 10.33
N HIS A 23 15.50 12.86 11.21
CA HIS A 23 14.44 13.75 11.67
C HIS A 23 13.83 14.61 10.54
N ILE A 24 14.62 14.92 9.50
CA ILE A 24 14.14 15.62 8.29
C ILE A 24 13.29 14.66 7.45
N VAL A 25 13.77 13.43 7.25
CA VAL A 25 13.06 12.39 6.49
C VAL A 25 11.70 12.07 7.14
N ILE A 26 11.67 11.86 8.45
CA ILE A 26 10.42 11.62 9.21
C ILE A 26 9.46 12.80 9.04
N GLY A 27 9.96 14.03 9.16
CA GLY A 27 9.15 15.23 8.97
C GLY A 27 8.56 15.33 7.56
N GLN A 28 9.31 14.96 6.52
CA GLN A 28 8.83 14.92 5.14
C GLN A 28 7.76 13.85 4.93
N VAL A 29 7.98 12.63 5.43
CA VAL A 29 7.02 11.53 5.33
C VAL A 29 5.72 11.87 6.05
N ALA A 30 5.79 12.41 7.28
CA ALA A 30 4.60 12.80 8.04
C ALA A 30 3.79 13.91 7.35
N LYS A 31 4.47 14.91 6.78
CA LYS A 31 3.83 15.97 5.99
C LYS A 31 3.15 15.41 4.74
N HIS A 32 3.79 14.49 4.04
CA HIS A 32 3.20 13.84 2.86
C HIS A 32 1.94 13.06 3.22
N SER A 33 2.01 12.18 4.22
CA SER A 33 0.85 11.39 4.66
C SER A 33 -0.32 12.28 5.08
N LEU A 34 -0.04 13.42 5.73
CA LEU A 34 -1.07 14.39 6.10
C LEU A 34 -1.72 15.05 4.87
N LEU A 35 -0.94 15.40 3.86
CA LEU A 35 -1.49 15.95 2.61
C LEU A 35 -2.37 14.93 1.88
N GLU A 36 -1.97 13.65 1.86
CA GLU A 36 -2.76 12.58 1.26
C GLU A 36 -4.09 12.38 1.97
N ILE A 37 -4.07 12.22 3.31
CA ILE A 37 -5.28 12.07 4.13
C ILE A 37 -6.23 13.26 3.92
N THR A 38 -5.68 14.48 3.88
CA THR A 38 -6.46 15.71 3.66
C THR A 38 -7.08 15.75 2.26
N ALA A 39 -6.31 15.40 1.23
CA ALA A 39 -6.80 15.34 -0.16
C ALA A 39 -7.88 14.27 -0.37
N GLU A 40 -7.92 13.24 0.47
CA GLU A 40 -8.93 12.18 0.45
C GLU A 40 -10.25 12.56 1.14
N GLY A 41 -10.30 13.73 1.81
CA GLY A 41 -11.47 14.14 2.58
C GLY A 41 -11.74 13.26 3.81
N CYS A 42 -10.80 12.37 4.15
CA CYS A 42 -10.89 11.48 5.30
C CYS A 42 -10.34 12.22 6.54
N GLY A 43 -11.10 13.20 7.02
CA GLY A 43 -10.70 14.10 8.10
C GLY A 43 -11.86 14.96 8.54
N THR A 44 -12.90 14.33 9.09
CA THR A 44 -14.15 14.99 9.52
C THR A 44 -14.02 15.86 10.78
N GLY A 45 -12.80 16.08 11.28
CA GLY A 45 -12.51 17.07 12.30
C GLY A 45 -11.72 18.22 11.67
N LYS A 46 -12.10 19.47 11.94
CA LYS A 46 -11.41 20.71 11.55
C LYS A 46 -9.88 20.59 11.63
N ILE A 47 -9.19 20.19 10.56
CA ILE A 47 -7.75 19.96 10.61
C ILE A 47 -7.14 20.64 9.37
N ILE A 48 -6.53 21.80 9.64
CA ILE A 48 -5.64 22.60 8.78
C ILE A 48 -6.34 23.61 7.85
N SER A 49 -6.08 24.91 8.09
CA SER A 49 -6.49 25.99 7.19
C SER A 49 -5.75 25.89 5.85
N PHE A 50 -6.40 26.29 4.76
CA PHE A 50 -5.83 26.33 3.40
C PHE A 50 -4.40 26.92 3.36
N GLN A 51 -4.15 28.00 4.11
CA GLN A 51 -2.84 28.66 4.23
C GLN A 51 -1.73 27.75 4.82
N ARG A 52 -2.07 26.87 5.76
CA ARG A 52 -1.10 25.91 6.31
C ARG A 52 -0.82 24.78 5.32
N MET A 53 -1.77 24.43 4.47
CA MET A 53 -1.63 23.38 3.45
C MET A 53 -0.66 23.81 2.34
N GLU A 54 -0.73 25.07 1.92
CA GLU A 54 0.18 25.70 0.95
C GLU A 54 1.63 25.71 1.47
N MET A 55 1.81 26.00 2.77
CA MET A 55 3.11 25.98 3.45
C MET A 55 3.71 24.57 3.60
N ILE A 56 2.85 23.54 3.67
CA ILE A 56 3.26 22.11 3.75
C ILE A 56 3.61 21.57 2.36
N SER A 57 2.88 22.01 1.32
CA SER A 57 3.03 21.56 -0.07
C SER A 57 4.29 22.11 -0.75
N GLY A 58 4.64 23.38 -0.51
CA GLY A 58 5.70 24.08 -1.25
C GLY A 58 7.13 23.54 -1.11
N ASN A 59 7.39 22.61 -0.18
CA ASN A 59 8.75 22.09 0.11
C ASN A 59 8.96 20.61 -0.22
N ILE A 60 7.92 19.89 -0.64
CA ILE A 60 8.03 18.46 -0.92
C ILE A 60 7.73 18.26 -2.39
N PRO A 61 8.62 17.64 -3.18
CA PRO A 61 8.24 17.11 -4.48
C PRO A 61 7.28 15.92 -4.23
N ILE A 62 6.01 16.22 -3.97
CA ILE A 62 4.92 15.26 -3.72
C ILE A 62 4.83 14.24 -4.87
N ALA A 63 5.28 14.64 -6.07
CA ALA A 63 5.33 13.80 -7.26
C ALA A 63 6.32 12.62 -7.18
N LEU A 64 7.28 12.63 -6.25
CA LEU A 64 8.32 11.59 -6.16
C LEU A 64 7.97 10.46 -5.18
N LEU A 65 6.94 10.62 -4.34
CA LEU A 65 6.59 9.62 -3.36
C LEU A 65 5.57 8.62 -3.94
N PRO A 66 5.80 7.30 -3.78
CA PRO A 66 4.86 6.25 -4.14
C PRO A 66 3.47 6.51 -3.56
N LYS A 67 2.52 6.88 -4.42
CA LYS A 67 1.13 7.04 -4.02
C LYS A 67 0.44 5.68 -4.08
N GLU A 68 0.18 5.06 -2.92
CA GLU A 68 -0.56 3.79 -2.81
C GLU A 68 -2.08 3.95 -3.05
N ARG A 69 -2.48 4.90 -3.90
CA ARG A 69 -3.88 5.17 -4.19
C ARG A 69 -4.39 4.25 -5.30
N ILE A 70 -5.40 3.45 -4.96
CA ILE A 70 -6.22 2.75 -5.95
C ILE A 70 -7.44 3.63 -6.25
N THR A 71 -7.56 4.11 -7.49
CA THR A 71 -8.74 4.88 -7.91
C THR A 71 -9.98 3.99 -7.84
N LYS A 72 -10.93 4.33 -6.95
CA LYS A 72 -12.19 3.59 -6.84
C LYS A 72 -12.97 3.73 -8.14
N THR A 73 -13.17 2.61 -8.82
CA THR A 73 -14.04 2.54 -10.00
C THR A 73 -15.40 1.98 -9.55
N ILE A 74 -16.46 2.79 -9.70
CA ILE A 74 -17.82 2.35 -9.36
C ILE A 74 -18.40 1.66 -10.58
N ASN A 75 -18.62 0.35 -10.47
CA ASN A 75 -19.30 -0.42 -11.50
C ASN A 75 -20.71 -0.79 -11.01
N PHE A 76 -21.72 -0.16 -11.59
CA PHE A 76 -23.14 -0.36 -11.25
C PHE A 76 -23.70 -1.65 -11.85
N THR A 77 -23.03 -2.25 -12.83
CA THR A 77 -23.47 -3.47 -13.51
C THR A 77 -22.53 -4.62 -13.16
N LYS A 78 -22.71 -5.20 -11.97
CA LYS A 78 -22.00 -6.42 -11.58
C LYS A 78 -22.83 -7.65 -11.96
N LYS A 79 -22.32 -8.46 -12.87
CA LYS A 79 -22.89 -9.77 -13.24
C LYS A 79 -22.43 -10.90 -12.29
N PHE A 80 -21.81 -10.55 -11.16
CA PHE A 80 -21.27 -11.47 -10.18
C PHE A 80 -21.60 -11.00 -8.76
N LYS A 81 -21.71 -11.96 -7.84
CA LYS A 81 -21.88 -11.71 -6.41
C LYS A 81 -20.55 -11.99 -5.71
N VAL A 82 -20.09 -11.05 -4.89
CA VAL A 82 -18.93 -11.25 -4.02
C VAL A 82 -19.44 -11.66 -2.64
N THR A 83 -18.95 -12.80 -2.15
CA THR A 83 -19.22 -13.25 -0.78
C THR A 83 -17.89 -13.21 -0.02
N LEU A 84 -17.79 -12.34 0.98
CA LEU A 84 -16.65 -12.30 1.89
C LEU A 84 -16.94 -13.22 3.06
N GLY A 85 -16.30 -14.39 3.08
CA GLY A 85 -16.44 -15.34 4.19
C GLY A 85 -15.58 -14.97 5.39
N SER A 86 -15.94 -15.46 6.59
CA SER A 86 -15.09 -15.37 7.76
C SER A 86 -13.90 -16.35 7.69
N LYS A 87 -12.83 -16.09 8.44
CA LYS A 87 -11.65 -16.99 8.48
C LYS A 87 -12.02 -18.42 8.87
N ASN A 88 -13.03 -18.58 9.74
CA ASN A 88 -13.51 -19.89 10.17
C ASN A 88 -14.26 -20.63 9.05
N GLU A 89 -15.04 -19.91 8.24
CA GLU A 89 -15.71 -20.48 7.06
C GLU A 89 -14.71 -20.94 6.00
N TRP A 90 -13.57 -20.25 5.84
CA TRP A 90 -12.56 -20.65 4.85
C TRP A 90 -11.85 -21.97 5.21
N ASN A 91 -11.79 -22.29 6.50
CA ASN A 91 -11.24 -23.55 6.99
C ASN A 91 -12.27 -24.68 7.01
N ASP A 92 -13.52 -24.42 6.62
CA ASP A 92 -14.56 -25.44 6.55
C ASP A 92 -14.34 -26.34 5.31
N SER A 93 -13.97 -27.59 5.57
CA SER A 93 -13.82 -28.63 4.55
C SER A 93 -15.07 -28.82 3.70
N THR A 94 -16.24 -28.44 4.20
CA THR A 94 -17.54 -28.55 3.53
C THR A 94 -17.67 -27.54 2.37
N LEU A 95 -17.20 -26.31 2.56
CA LEU A 95 -17.12 -25.31 1.48
C LEU A 95 -16.12 -25.73 0.41
N GLU A 96 -15.00 -26.30 0.83
CA GLU A 96 -13.97 -26.88 -0.04
C GLU A 96 -14.53 -27.99 -0.94
N LEU A 97 -15.39 -28.87 -0.39
CA LEU A 97 -16.06 -29.96 -1.10
C LEU A 97 -17.15 -29.45 -2.06
N MET A 98 -17.97 -28.49 -1.64
CA MET A 98 -19.03 -27.93 -2.49
C MET A 98 -18.50 -27.16 -3.70
N LEU A 99 -17.32 -26.55 -3.58
CA LEU A 99 -16.70 -25.79 -4.66
C LEU A 99 -15.90 -26.67 -5.64
N ARG A 100 -15.50 -27.89 -5.27
CA ARG A 100 -14.59 -28.73 -6.07
C ARG A 100 -15.09 -29.08 -7.47
N ASP A 101 -16.39 -29.32 -7.63
CA ASP A 101 -16.92 -29.92 -8.87
C ASP A 101 -17.36 -28.88 -9.91
N SER A 102 -17.45 -27.59 -9.55
CA SER A 102 -17.93 -26.54 -10.46
C SER A 102 -17.25 -25.17 -10.29
N THR A 103 -16.18 -25.08 -9.48
CA THR A 103 -15.48 -23.80 -9.23
C THR A 103 -14.02 -23.88 -9.63
N LEU A 104 -13.56 -22.88 -10.38
CA LEU A 104 -12.14 -22.66 -10.62
C LEU A 104 -11.56 -21.84 -9.47
N LYS A 105 -10.56 -22.39 -8.77
CA LYS A 105 -9.83 -21.68 -7.71
C LYS A 105 -8.69 -20.88 -8.31
N TRP A 106 -8.65 -19.59 -7.97
CA TRP A 106 -7.62 -18.67 -8.37
C TRP A 106 -7.02 -18.00 -7.14
N TYR A 107 -5.71 -17.80 -7.17
CA TYR A 107 -4.95 -17.14 -6.13
C TYR A 107 -4.29 -15.91 -6.75
N THR A 108 -4.30 -14.81 -6.01
CA THR A 108 -3.56 -13.59 -6.37
C THR A 108 -2.51 -13.33 -5.30
N ASP A 109 -1.35 -12.85 -5.73
CA ASP A 109 -0.26 -12.49 -4.82
C ASP A 109 0.42 -11.20 -5.29
N GLY A 110 1.05 -10.50 -4.35
CA GLY A 110 1.86 -9.32 -4.60
C GLY A 110 3.24 -9.51 -3.98
N SER A 111 4.29 -9.33 -4.78
CA SER A 111 5.67 -9.48 -4.35
C SER A 111 6.41 -8.16 -4.43
N LYS A 112 7.32 -7.94 -3.47
CA LYS A 112 8.24 -6.80 -3.46
C LYS A 112 9.65 -7.33 -3.16
N THR A 113 10.56 -7.14 -4.10
CA THR A 113 11.97 -7.52 -4.02
C THR A 113 12.84 -6.26 -4.17
N SER A 114 14.16 -6.43 -4.03
CA SER A 114 15.13 -5.37 -4.37
C SER A 114 15.11 -4.99 -5.85
N GLU A 115 14.65 -5.89 -6.72
CA GLU A 115 14.60 -5.69 -8.17
C GLU A 115 13.31 -5.00 -8.63
N GLY A 116 12.28 -4.98 -7.77
CA GLY A 116 11.02 -4.29 -8.05
C GLY A 116 9.82 -4.98 -7.43
N ILE A 117 8.66 -4.72 -8.00
CA ILE A 117 7.37 -5.13 -7.50
C ILE A 117 6.65 -5.86 -8.62
N GLY A 118 6.00 -6.96 -8.27
CA GLY A 118 5.27 -7.78 -9.21
C GLY A 118 3.95 -8.26 -8.61
N ALA A 119 3.03 -8.64 -9.49
CA ALA A 119 1.79 -9.30 -9.10
C ALA A 119 1.69 -10.65 -9.79
N GLY A 120 1.11 -11.63 -9.08
CA GLY A 120 0.95 -12.99 -9.54
C GLY A 120 -0.53 -13.40 -9.57
N ILE A 121 -0.89 -14.21 -10.55
CA ILE A 121 -2.15 -14.92 -10.63
C ILE A 121 -1.83 -16.39 -10.82
N ALA A 122 -2.31 -17.25 -9.93
CA ALA A 122 -2.11 -18.70 -10.01
C ALA A 122 -3.46 -19.43 -10.00
N GLY A 123 -3.58 -20.46 -10.83
CA GLY A 123 -4.82 -21.23 -10.96
C GLY A 123 -4.65 -22.39 -11.94
N PRO A 124 -5.75 -23.01 -12.39
CA PRO A 124 -5.70 -24.15 -13.30
C PRO A 124 -4.90 -23.84 -14.58
N ARG A 125 -5.22 -22.75 -15.30
CA ARG A 125 -4.43 -22.12 -16.38
C ARG A 125 -4.99 -20.73 -16.72
N PRO A 126 -4.18 -19.68 -17.00
CA PRO A 126 -2.71 -19.61 -16.93
C PRO A 126 -2.19 -19.14 -15.56
N ASN A 127 -0.93 -19.50 -15.25
CA ASN A 127 -0.18 -18.83 -14.20
C ASN A 127 0.50 -17.60 -14.81
N LEU A 128 0.20 -16.43 -14.28
CA LEU A 128 0.69 -15.15 -14.79
C LEU A 128 1.52 -14.43 -13.74
N SER A 129 2.65 -13.87 -14.15
CA SER A 129 3.45 -12.94 -13.35
C SER A 129 3.59 -11.64 -14.12
N ILE A 130 3.26 -10.53 -13.47
CA ILE A 130 3.24 -9.19 -14.07
C ILE A 130 4.29 -8.35 -13.33
N PRO A 131 5.41 -7.97 -13.97
CA PRO A 131 6.34 -7.02 -13.39
C PRO A 131 5.74 -5.61 -13.44
N MET A 132 5.83 -4.87 -12.34
CA MET A 132 5.16 -3.57 -12.17
C MET A 132 6.10 -2.43 -11.79
N GLY A 133 7.41 -2.64 -11.91
CA GLY A 133 8.45 -1.64 -11.61
C GLY A 133 8.74 -1.51 -10.11
N SER A 134 9.47 -0.47 -9.72
CA SER A 134 9.98 -0.30 -8.35
C SER A 134 9.16 0.61 -7.43
N PHE A 135 8.21 1.36 -8.00
CA PHE A 135 7.58 2.49 -7.31
C PHE A 135 6.16 2.21 -6.78
N LEU A 136 5.59 1.03 -6.99
CA LEU A 136 4.24 0.73 -6.51
C LEU A 136 4.24 0.24 -5.05
N GLY A 137 3.06 0.06 -4.46
CA GLY A 137 2.88 -0.70 -3.22
C GLY A 137 2.47 -2.14 -3.51
N ILE A 138 2.66 -3.06 -2.55
CA ILE A 138 2.18 -4.46 -2.67
C ILE A 138 0.64 -4.48 -2.83
N ILE A 139 -0.07 -3.64 -2.07
CA ILE A 139 -1.53 -3.52 -2.14
C ILE A 139 -1.99 -3.10 -3.54
N GLN A 140 -1.28 -2.14 -4.14
CA GLN A 140 -1.56 -1.68 -5.49
C GLN A 140 -1.24 -2.77 -6.52
N ALA A 141 -0.18 -3.55 -6.31
CA ALA A 141 0.16 -4.67 -7.18
C ALA A 141 -0.97 -5.71 -7.22
N ILE A 142 -1.44 -6.15 -6.05
CA ILE A 142 -2.55 -7.12 -5.93
C ILE A 142 -3.83 -6.59 -6.57
N SER A 143 -4.13 -5.29 -6.40
CA SER A 143 -5.34 -4.70 -6.96
C SER A 143 -5.40 -4.74 -8.49
N ARG A 144 -4.26 -4.84 -9.19
CA ARG A 144 -4.23 -4.96 -10.65
C ARG A 144 -4.44 -6.39 -11.15
N CYS A 145 -4.48 -7.37 -10.26
CA CYS A 145 -4.83 -8.75 -10.60
C CYS A 145 -6.35 -8.99 -10.69
N ILE A 146 -7.17 -8.04 -10.25
CA ILE A 146 -8.63 -8.14 -10.10
C ILE A 146 -9.32 -7.19 -11.09
#